data_AF-A0A4P7GY67-F1
#
_entry.id   AF-A0A4P7GY67-F1
#
_cell.length_a   1.000
_cell.length_b   1.000
_cell.length_c   1.000
_cell.angle_alpha   90.00
_cell.angle_beta   90.00
_cell.angle_gamma   90.00
#
_symmetry.space_group_name_H-M   'P 1'
#
loop_
_entity.id
_entity.type
_entity.pdbx_description
1 polymer ?
#
loop_
_entity_poly.entity_id
_entity_poly.type
_entity_poly.pdbx_seq_one_letter_code
_entity_poly.pdbx_strand_id
1 'polypeptide(L)'
;MTSVDAVLRAAVEMFLRDGWIDARALAAAAGIGRSTLYRRYGDRTRILGEVIWVIATAGFEDIRRECGGQGAAGVAEIVRRSLHLAAGYPAMRTFVAQHTDTALKVLTSRDGVIQRRFVASIAQVIREDVGEPDDIDAHTLAYAIVRIGESFYFRELITGEPDDIDAAAAVIRRLLE
;
A
#
# COMPACT_ATOMS: atom_id res chain seq x y z
N MET A 1 17.14 0.28 20.53
CA MET A 1 16.14 -0.28 19.60
C MET A 1 14.85 -0.50 20.38
N THR A 2 13.77 0.18 20.05
CA THR A 2 12.57 0.18 20.91
C THR A 2 11.79 -1.13 20.76
N SER A 3 10.93 -1.45 21.72
CA SER A 3 10.04 -2.63 21.63
C SER A 3 9.02 -2.52 20.47
N VAL A 4 8.74 -1.30 19.98
CA VAL A 4 7.88 -1.08 18.81
C VAL A 4 8.59 -1.51 17.53
N ASP A 5 9.88 -1.21 17.41
CA ASP A 5 10.70 -1.61 16.26
C ASP A 5 10.85 -3.14 16.17
N ALA A 6 10.90 -3.83 17.32
CA ALA A 6 11.00 -5.28 17.37
C ALA A 6 9.70 -5.98 16.91
N VAL A 7 8.53 -5.49 17.34
CA VAL A 7 7.24 -6.05 16.92
C VAL A 7 7.04 -5.86 15.42
N LEU A 8 7.26 -4.64 14.90
CA LEU A 8 7.07 -4.37 13.47
C LEU A 8 8.01 -5.20 12.60
N ARG A 9 9.28 -5.35 12.99
CA ARG A 9 10.23 -6.19 12.26
C ARG A 9 9.78 -7.65 12.20
N ALA A 10 9.44 -8.23 13.35
CA ALA A 10 8.96 -9.62 13.41
C ALA A 10 7.67 -9.81 12.60
N ALA A 11 6.80 -8.80 12.57
CA ALA A 11 5.56 -8.82 11.81
C ALA A 11 5.80 -8.73 10.30
N VAL A 12 6.76 -7.91 9.85
CA VAL A 12 7.20 -7.84 8.44
C VAL A 12 7.79 -9.18 7.99
N GLU A 13 8.69 -9.76 8.78
CA GLU A 13 9.29 -11.07 8.47
C GLU A 13 8.23 -12.17 8.36
N MET A 14 7.27 -12.18 9.29
CA MET A 14 6.15 -13.13 9.27
C MET A 14 5.25 -12.93 8.05
N PHE A 15 4.88 -11.68 7.73
CA PHE A 15 4.04 -11.40 6.58
C PHE A 15 4.73 -11.77 5.26
N LEU A 16 6.00 -11.41 5.08
CA LEU A 16 6.75 -11.73 3.85
C LEU A 16 6.89 -13.25 3.63
N ARG A 17 6.98 -14.02 4.71
CA ARG A 17 7.06 -15.49 4.65
C ARG A 17 5.70 -16.14 4.40
N ASP A 18 4.68 -15.69 5.13
CA ASP A 18 3.42 -16.44 5.28
C ASP A 18 2.22 -15.79 4.56
N GLY A 19 2.34 -14.52 4.14
CA GLY A 19 1.20 -13.72 3.66
C GLY A 19 0.17 -13.39 4.75
N TRP A 20 0.50 -13.62 6.01
CA TRP A 20 -0.42 -13.44 7.14
C TRP A 20 0.34 -13.14 8.45
N ILE A 21 -0.40 -12.67 9.45
CA ILE A 21 0.12 -12.41 10.80
C ILE A 21 -0.70 -13.18 11.84
N ASP A 22 -0.07 -14.20 12.43
CA ASP A 22 -0.57 -14.82 13.64
C ASP A 22 -0.18 -13.98 14.87
N ALA A 23 -1.19 -13.39 15.53
CA ALA A 23 -0.98 -12.49 16.66
C ALA A 23 -0.37 -13.16 17.90
N ARG A 24 -0.54 -14.49 18.06
CA ARG A 24 0.04 -15.22 19.19
C ARG A 24 1.53 -15.47 18.93
N ALA A 25 1.87 -15.96 17.74
CA ALA A 25 3.24 -16.16 17.30
C ALA A 25 4.00 -14.82 17.28
N LEU A 26 3.37 -13.75 16.79
CA LEU A 26 3.98 -12.41 16.78
C LEU A 26 4.27 -11.91 18.18
N ALA A 27 3.32 -12.04 19.12
CA ALA A 27 3.52 -11.63 20.51
C ALA A 27 4.66 -12.41 21.17
N ALA A 28 4.72 -13.73 20.93
CA ALA A 28 5.80 -14.58 21.42
C ALA A 28 7.16 -14.19 20.83
N ALA A 29 7.25 -13.99 19.52
CA ALA A 29 8.48 -13.57 18.83
C ALA A 29 8.99 -12.21 19.32
N ALA A 30 8.07 -11.29 19.66
CA ALA A 30 8.41 -9.98 20.19
C ALA A 30 8.62 -9.94 21.72
N GLY A 31 8.50 -11.08 22.42
CA GLY A 31 8.67 -11.15 23.88
C GLY A 31 7.62 -10.38 24.69
N ILE A 32 6.41 -10.20 24.14
CA ILE A 32 5.31 -9.46 24.80
C ILE A 32 4.05 -10.31 24.93
N GLY A 33 3.17 -9.93 25.86
CA GLY A 33 1.83 -10.51 25.94
C GLY A 33 0.90 -10.02 24.82
N ARG A 34 -0.06 -10.86 24.42
CA ARG A 34 -1.10 -10.50 23.42
C ARG A 34 -1.89 -9.24 23.77
N SER A 35 -2.19 -9.04 25.06
CA SER A 35 -2.88 -7.83 25.54
C SER A 35 -2.04 -6.57 25.28
N THR A 36 -0.72 -6.66 25.45
CA THR A 36 0.21 -5.56 25.12
C THR A 36 0.30 -5.32 23.62
N LEU A 37 0.27 -6.38 22.80
CA LEU A 37 0.23 -6.24 21.34
C LEU A 37 -1.01 -5.46 20.89
N TYR A 38 -2.20 -5.88 21.29
CA TYR A 38 -3.45 -5.21 20.89
C TYR A 38 -3.63 -3.84 21.54
N ARG A 39 -3.14 -3.60 22.75
CA ARG A 39 -3.13 -2.25 23.32
C ARG A 39 -2.29 -1.28 22.47
N ARG A 40 -1.22 -1.75 21.83
CA ARG A 40 -0.34 -0.92 20.99
C ARG A 40 -0.91 -0.67 19.60
N TYR A 41 -1.45 -1.70 18.96
CA TYR A 41 -1.84 -1.63 17.55
C TYR A 41 -3.36 -1.67 17.33
N GLY A 42 -4.17 -1.83 18.37
CA GLY A 42 -5.63 -1.95 18.27
C GLY A 42 -6.05 -3.36 17.86
N ASP A 43 -6.02 -3.65 16.57
CA ASP A 43 -6.49 -4.91 15.99
C ASP A 43 -5.53 -5.48 14.94
N ARG A 44 -5.86 -6.65 14.38
CA ARG A 44 -5.03 -7.31 13.36
C ARG A 44 -4.98 -6.51 12.06
N THR A 45 -6.10 -5.90 11.65
CA THR A 45 -6.19 -5.10 10.42
C THR A 45 -5.21 -3.93 10.47
N ARG A 46 -5.10 -3.26 11.61
CA ARG A 46 -4.14 -2.18 11.81
C ARG A 46 -2.71 -2.68 11.83
N ILE A 47 -2.40 -3.82 12.46
CA ILE A 47 -1.05 -4.41 12.38
C ILE A 47 -0.67 -4.72 10.94
N LEU A 48 -1.55 -5.38 10.18
CA LEU A 48 -1.33 -5.68 8.76
C LEU A 48 -1.13 -4.40 7.94
N GLY A 49 -1.93 -3.37 8.18
CA GLY A 49 -1.78 -2.08 7.50
C GLY A 49 -0.44 -1.39 7.80
N GLU A 50 0.04 -1.42 9.04
CA GLU A 50 1.36 -0.88 9.38
C GLU A 50 2.49 -1.69 8.72
N VAL A 51 2.38 -3.02 8.70
CA VAL A 51 3.37 -3.91 8.08
C VAL A 51 3.45 -3.71 6.57
N ILE A 52 2.30 -3.71 5.89
CA ILE A 52 2.24 -3.50 4.44
C ILE A 52 2.75 -2.09 4.11
N TRP A 53 2.46 -1.09 4.96
CA TRP A 53 3.02 0.25 4.77
C TRP A 53 4.55 0.28 4.85
N VAL A 54 5.14 -0.40 5.83
CA VAL A 54 6.60 -0.50 5.97
C VAL A 54 7.22 -1.14 4.72
N ILE A 55 6.63 -2.21 4.21
CA ILE A 55 7.09 -2.90 2.99
C ILE A 55 6.97 -1.97 1.77
N ALA A 56 5.81 -1.33 1.61
CA ALA A 56 5.53 -0.46 0.47
C ALA A 56 6.44 0.78 0.43
N THR A 57 6.70 1.41 1.59
CA THR A 57 7.49 2.65 1.65
C THR A 57 8.95 2.41 1.27
N ALA A 58 9.52 1.27 1.69
CA ALA A 58 10.88 0.91 1.32
C ALA A 58 11.06 0.83 -0.20
N GLY A 59 10.10 0.20 -0.90
CA GLY A 59 10.12 0.13 -2.35
C GLY A 59 9.76 1.45 -3.05
N PHE A 60 8.85 2.24 -2.46
CA PHE A 60 8.42 3.52 -3.02
C PHE A 60 9.57 4.53 -3.07
N GLU A 61 10.39 4.62 -2.03
CA GLU A 61 11.56 5.51 -2.01
C GLU A 61 12.58 5.15 -3.09
N ASP A 62 12.82 3.85 -3.31
CA ASP A 62 13.67 3.35 -4.39
C ASP A 62 13.10 3.74 -5.77
N ILE A 63 11.80 3.49 -5.98
CA ILE A 63 11.10 3.85 -7.22
C ILE A 63 11.21 5.36 -7.47
N ARG A 64 10.97 6.21 -6.46
CA ARG A 64 11.07 7.67 -6.62
C ARG A 64 12.47 8.14 -6.97
N ARG A 65 13.52 7.51 -6.41
CA ARG A 65 14.91 7.86 -6.76
C ARG A 65 15.28 7.47 -8.18
N GLU A 66 14.80 6.32 -8.64
CA GLU A 66 15.10 5.79 -9.97
C GLU A 66 14.26 6.46 -11.07
N CYS A 67 13.02 6.83 -10.76
CA CYS A 67 12.14 7.57 -11.65
C CYS A 67 12.59 9.04 -11.71
N GLY A 68 13.46 9.36 -12.67
CA GLY A 68 13.83 10.75 -12.98
C GLY A 68 12.77 11.55 -13.76
N GLY A 69 11.54 11.03 -13.87
CA GLY A 69 10.45 11.67 -14.60
C GLY A 69 9.76 12.76 -13.77
N GLN A 70 9.27 13.82 -14.43
CA GLN A 70 8.48 14.90 -13.83
C GLN A 70 7.10 14.99 -14.51
N GLY A 71 6.19 15.78 -13.93
CA GLY A 71 4.85 15.99 -14.46
C GLY A 71 3.96 14.75 -14.40
N ALA A 72 2.87 14.79 -15.17
CA ALA A 72 1.86 13.73 -15.24
C ALA A 72 2.45 12.34 -15.52
N ALA A 73 3.44 12.26 -16.41
CA ALA A 73 4.10 11.01 -16.77
C ALA A 73 4.93 10.43 -15.61
N GLY A 74 5.62 11.27 -14.83
CA GLY A 74 6.39 10.84 -13.66
C GLY A 74 5.50 10.23 -12.59
N VAL A 75 4.40 10.89 -12.25
CA VAL A 75 3.42 10.41 -11.26
C VAL A 75 2.82 9.07 -11.71
N ALA A 76 2.40 8.96 -12.97
CA ALA A 76 1.82 7.73 -13.51
C ALA A 76 2.81 6.56 -13.47
N GLU A 77 4.09 6.80 -13.80
CA GLU A 77 5.15 5.79 -13.75
C GLU A 77 5.44 5.33 -12.32
N ILE A 78 5.46 6.24 -11.35
CA ILE A 78 5.62 5.91 -9.92
C ILE A 78 4.49 4.98 -9.48
N VAL A 79 3.24 5.28 -9.84
CA VAL A 79 2.09 4.42 -9.49
C VAL A 79 2.21 3.06 -10.17
N ARG A 80 2.53 3.03 -11.48
CA ARG A 80 2.71 1.80 -12.25
C ARG A 80 3.75 0.86 -11.63
N ARG A 81 4.95 1.38 -11.33
CA ARG A 81 6.03 0.59 -10.71
C ARG A 81 5.66 0.14 -9.30
N SER A 82 4.94 0.96 -8.54
CA SER A 82 4.48 0.61 -7.19
C SER A 82 3.47 -0.55 -7.23
N LEU A 83 2.53 -0.53 -8.17
CA LEU A 83 1.55 -1.61 -8.35
C LEU A 83 2.23 -2.91 -8.81
N HIS A 84 3.17 -2.84 -9.75
CA HIS A 84 3.94 -4.03 -10.16
C HIS A 84 4.78 -4.60 -9.02
N LEU A 85 5.42 -3.73 -8.22
CA LEU A 85 6.17 -4.17 -7.05
C LEU A 85 5.24 -4.90 -6.06
N ALA A 86 4.05 -4.34 -5.80
CA ALA A 86 3.05 -4.97 -4.95
C ALA A 86 2.57 -6.33 -5.49
N ALA A 87 2.32 -6.44 -6.80
CA ALA A 87 1.91 -7.69 -7.46
C ALA A 87 3.02 -8.75 -7.45
N GLY A 88 4.29 -8.30 -7.46
CA GLY A 88 5.46 -9.15 -7.40
C GLY A 88 5.62 -9.93 -6.09
N TYR A 89 5.15 -9.39 -4.96
CA TYR A 89 5.29 -10.04 -3.65
C TYR A 89 4.43 -11.31 -3.53
N PRO A 90 5.01 -12.50 -3.33
CA PRO A 90 4.25 -13.72 -3.08
C PRO A 90 3.34 -13.60 -1.85
N ALA A 91 3.81 -12.91 -0.80
CA ALA A 91 3.03 -12.64 0.40
C ALA A 91 1.74 -11.87 0.12
N MET A 92 1.77 -10.88 -0.78
CA MET A 92 0.57 -10.13 -1.17
C MET A 92 -0.41 -11.03 -1.92
N ARG A 93 0.06 -11.87 -2.85
CA ARG A 93 -0.79 -12.84 -3.55
C ARG A 93 -1.44 -13.82 -2.58
N THR A 94 -0.67 -14.39 -1.66
CA THR A 94 -1.20 -15.26 -0.59
C THR A 94 -2.23 -14.53 0.27
N PHE A 95 -1.93 -13.31 0.70
CA PHE A 95 -2.82 -12.51 1.53
C PHE A 95 -4.16 -12.23 0.84
N VAL A 96 -4.14 -11.79 -0.42
CA VAL A 96 -5.34 -11.49 -1.20
C VAL A 96 -6.15 -12.76 -1.49
N ALA A 97 -5.48 -13.86 -1.84
CA ALA A 97 -6.16 -15.12 -2.21
C ALA A 97 -6.74 -15.88 -1.00
N GLN A 98 -6.02 -15.90 0.13
CA GLN A 98 -6.41 -16.71 1.30
C GLN A 98 -7.16 -15.91 2.37
N HIS A 99 -7.01 -14.58 2.37
CA HIS A 99 -7.58 -13.69 3.38
C HIS A 99 -8.31 -12.50 2.76
N THR A 100 -9.01 -12.72 1.64
CA THR A 100 -9.63 -11.71 0.77
C THR A 100 -10.38 -10.61 1.52
N ASP A 101 -11.34 -10.95 2.39
CA ASP A 101 -12.13 -9.96 3.14
C ASP A 101 -11.24 -9.06 4.01
N THR A 102 -10.23 -9.65 4.64
CA THR A 102 -9.28 -8.90 5.46
C THR A 102 -8.36 -8.06 4.58
N ALA A 103 -7.91 -8.59 3.44
CA ALA A 103 -7.07 -7.86 2.49
C ALA A 103 -7.77 -6.62 1.95
N LEU A 104 -9.00 -6.77 1.44
CA LEU A 104 -9.81 -5.64 0.98
C LEU A 104 -10.03 -4.62 2.10
N LYS A 105 -10.35 -5.08 3.31
CA LYS A 105 -10.50 -4.19 4.47
C LYS A 105 -9.21 -3.44 4.80
N VAL A 106 -8.06 -4.10 4.81
CA VAL A 106 -6.76 -3.48 5.14
C VAL A 106 -6.35 -2.47 4.06
N LEU A 107 -6.51 -2.84 2.80
CA LEU A 107 -5.95 -2.10 1.66
C LEU A 107 -6.83 -0.95 1.20
N THR A 108 -8.16 -1.07 1.31
CA THR A 108 -9.11 -0.12 0.68
C THR A 108 -9.99 0.68 1.63
N SER A 109 -9.93 0.40 2.94
CA SER A 109 -10.79 1.11 3.91
C SER A 109 -10.33 2.55 4.08
N ARG A 110 -11.29 3.49 4.05
CA ARG A 110 -11.06 4.92 4.35
C ARG A 110 -10.35 5.14 5.68
N ASP A 111 -10.72 4.37 6.71
CA ASP A 111 -10.12 4.45 8.04
C ASP A 111 -8.87 3.56 8.20
N GLY A 112 -8.44 2.92 7.13
CA GLY A 112 -7.25 2.08 7.06
C GLY A 112 -5.95 2.89 7.04
N VAL A 113 -4.86 2.26 7.49
CA VAL A 113 -3.50 2.82 7.45
C VAL A 113 -3.06 3.02 6.00
N ILE A 114 -3.33 2.04 5.14
CA ILE A 114 -2.86 1.99 3.76
C ILE A 114 -3.49 3.09 2.92
N GLN A 115 -4.81 3.16 2.84
CA GLN A 115 -5.51 4.17 2.05
C GLN A 115 -5.04 5.58 2.39
N ARG A 116 -5.06 5.95 3.67
CA ARG A 116 -4.69 7.31 4.10
C ARG A 116 -3.26 7.66 3.73
N ARG A 117 -2.31 6.74 3.96
CA ARG A 117 -0.90 7.02 3.72
C ARG A 117 -0.56 7.03 2.23
N PHE A 118 -1.12 6.13 1.41
CA PHE A 118 -0.93 6.20 -0.03
C PHE A 118 -1.53 7.47 -0.64
N VAL A 119 -2.74 7.87 -0.26
CA VAL A 119 -3.34 9.12 -0.74
C VAL A 119 -2.46 10.33 -0.37
N ALA A 120 -1.98 10.39 0.88
CA ALA A 120 -1.08 11.46 1.30
C ALA A 120 0.24 11.47 0.51
N SER A 121 0.85 10.30 0.28
CA SER A 121 2.09 10.19 -0.49
C SER A 121 1.91 10.56 -1.96
N ILE A 122 0.84 10.11 -2.60
CA ILE A 122 0.55 10.50 -4.00
C ILE A 122 0.22 11.99 -4.09
N ALA A 123 -0.54 12.56 -3.14
CA ALA A 123 -0.81 14.00 -3.10
C ALA A 123 0.47 14.84 -2.94
N GLN A 124 1.48 14.31 -2.24
CA GLN A 124 2.79 14.93 -2.17
C GLN A 124 3.53 14.85 -3.51
N VAL A 125 3.54 13.68 -4.16
CA VAL A 125 4.16 13.50 -5.48
C VAL A 125 3.53 14.44 -6.52
N ILE A 126 2.20 14.57 -6.54
CA ILE A 126 1.50 15.48 -7.47
C ILE A 126 1.97 16.93 -7.25
N ARG A 127 2.01 17.41 -6.01
CA ARG A 127 2.43 18.79 -5.72
C ARG A 127 3.90 19.05 -6.09
N GLU A 128 4.76 18.04 -5.93
CA GLU A 128 6.18 18.16 -6.26
C GLU A 128 6.46 18.09 -7.77
N ASP A 129 5.77 17.19 -8.48
CA ASP A 129 6.11 16.87 -9.87
C ASP A 129 5.21 17.62 -10.89
N VAL A 130 3.99 17.99 -10.51
CA VAL A 130 2.99 18.67 -11.36
C VAL A 130 2.70 20.09 -10.88
N GLY A 131 2.62 20.29 -9.55
CA GLY A 131 2.12 21.51 -8.93
C GLY A 131 0.71 21.34 -8.35
N GLU A 132 0.15 22.40 -7.77
CA GLU A 132 -1.24 22.38 -7.29
C GLU A 132 -2.18 22.47 -8.51
N PRO A 133 -3.14 21.54 -8.69
CA PRO A 133 -4.08 21.62 -9.81
C PRO A 133 -5.09 22.76 -9.61
N ASP A 134 -5.49 23.42 -10.70
CA ASP A 134 -6.34 24.62 -10.65
C ASP A 134 -7.82 24.32 -10.29
N ASP A 135 -8.35 23.18 -10.77
CA ASP A 135 -9.77 22.83 -10.65
C ASP A 135 -10.09 21.79 -9.55
N ILE A 136 -9.06 21.17 -8.97
CA ILE A 136 -9.20 20.13 -7.96
C ILE A 136 -7.98 20.14 -7.04
N ASP A 137 -8.20 19.99 -5.72
CA ASP A 137 -7.06 19.91 -4.80
C ASP A 137 -6.28 18.60 -5.02
N ALA A 138 -4.96 18.66 -4.79
CA ALA A 138 -4.06 17.52 -5.00
C ALA A 138 -4.46 16.28 -4.18
N HIS A 139 -5.11 16.44 -3.02
CA HIS A 139 -5.53 15.30 -2.19
C HIS A 139 -6.73 14.58 -2.79
N THR A 140 -7.71 15.31 -3.33
CA THR A 140 -8.85 14.71 -4.04
C THR A 140 -8.38 14.00 -5.31
N LEU A 141 -7.46 14.60 -6.08
CA LEU A 141 -6.88 13.95 -7.26
C LEU A 141 -6.09 12.69 -6.90
N ALA A 142 -5.28 12.74 -5.83
CA ALA A 142 -4.56 11.59 -5.31
C ALA A 142 -5.49 10.46 -4.86
N TYR A 143 -6.61 10.80 -4.23
CA TYR A 143 -7.63 9.81 -3.87
C TYR A 143 -8.15 9.10 -5.12
N ALA A 144 -8.51 9.82 -6.19
CA ALA A 144 -8.99 9.23 -7.44
C ALA A 144 -7.94 8.29 -8.06
N ILE A 145 -6.68 8.73 -8.13
CA ILE A 145 -5.56 7.95 -8.66
C ILE A 145 -5.36 6.64 -7.89
N VAL A 146 -5.38 6.70 -6.56
CA VAL A 146 -5.24 5.51 -5.71
C VAL A 146 -6.41 4.53 -5.95
N ARG A 147 -7.65 5.03 -6.06
CA ARG A 147 -8.82 4.17 -6.36
C ARG A 147 -8.75 3.53 -7.73
N ILE A 148 -8.25 4.24 -8.73
CA ILE A 148 -8.01 3.69 -10.07
C ILE A 148 -6.97 2.58 -9.98
N GLY A 149 -5.81 2.85 -9.37
CA GLY A 149 -4.77 1.84 -9.17
C GLY A 149 -5.30 0.57 -8.48
N GLU A 150 -6.09 0.73 -7.42
CA GLU A 150 -6.75 -0.39 -6.72
C GLU A 150 -7.69 -1.18 -7.65
N SER A 151 -8.52 -0.51 -8.47
CA SER A 151 -9.46 -1.20 -9.36
C SER A 151 -8.79 -2.08 -10.41
N PHE A 152 -7.60 -1.67 -10.87
CA PHE A 152 -6.81 -2.46 -11.82
C PHE A 152 -5.97 -3.53 -11.13
N TYR A 153 -5.45 -3.24 -9.93
CA TYR A 153 -4.70 -4.20 -9.12
C TYR A 153 -5.57 -5.37 -8.65
N PHE A 154 -6.82 -5.10 -8.27
CA PHE A 154 -7.78 -6.13 -7.86
C PHE A 154 -8.68 -6.62 -8.99
N ARG A 155 -8.37 -6.32 -10.26
CA ARG A 155 -9.25 -6.65 -11.40
C ARG A 155 -9.58 -8.13 -11.47
N GLU A 156 -8.60 -9.01 -11.26
CA GLU A 156 -8.81 -10.46 -11.24
C GLU A 156 -9.77 -10.88 -10.14
N LEU A 157 -9.63 -10.29 -8.96
CA LEU A 157 -10.53 -10.55 -7.83
C LEU A 157 -11.96 -10.03 -8.08
N ILE A 158 -12.10 -8.86 -8.72
CA ILE A 158 -13.38 -8.18 -8.89
C ILE A 158 -14.16 -8.74 -10.10
N THR A 159 -13.46 -9.08 -11.18
CA THR A 159 -14.06 -9.36 -12.49
C THR A 159 -13.69 -10.74 -13.06
N GLY A 160 -12.65 -11.39 -12.52
CA GLY A 160 -12.08 -12.61 -13.08
C GLY A 160 -11.11 -12.39 -14.25
N GLU A 161 -10.91 -11.14 -14.69
CA GLU A 161 -9.95 -10.80 -15.75
C GLU A 161 -8.57 -10.46 -15.17
N PRO A 162 -7.45 -10.76 -15.87
CA PRO A 162 -6.11 -10.44 -15.38
C PRO A 162 -5.95 -8.96 -14.97
N ASP A 163 -5.04 -8.70 -14.03
CA ASP A 163 -4.63 -7.33 -13.73
C ASP A 163 -4.12 -6.59 -14.98
N ASP A 164 -4.31 -5.27 -14.99
CA ASP A 164 -3.92 -4.43 -16.12
C ASP A 164 -3.35 -3.11 -15.60
N ILE A 165 -2.18 -3.25 -14.96
CA ILE A 165 -1.46 -2.16 -14.31
C ILE A 165 -1.03 -1.10 -15.33
N ASP A 166 -0.72 -1.50 -16.56
CA ASP A 166 -0.34 -0.58 -17.62
C ASP A 166 -1.54 0.27 -18.09
N ALA A 167 -2.75 -0.30 -18.19
CA ALA A 167 -3.96 0.48 -18.43
C ALA A 167 -4.24 1.47 -17.29
N ALA A 168 -4.02 1.07 -16.03
CA ALA A 168 -4.15 1.96 -14.89
C ALA A 168 -3.24 3.20 -15.05
N ALA A 169 -1.97 2.97 -15.39
CA ALA A 169 -1.00 4.05 -15.61
C ALA A 169 -1.40 4.97 -16.77
N ALA A 170 -1.92 4.39 -17.87
CA ALA A 170 -2.41 5.18 -18.99
C ALA A 170 -3.58 6.10 -18.60
N VAL A 171 -4.54 5.59 -17.83
CA VAL A 171 -5.69 6.39 -17.31
C VAL A 171 -5.20 7.46 -16.34
N ILE A 172 -4.34 7.10 -15.39
CA ILE A 172 -3.80 8.05 -14.41
C ILE A 172 -3.06 9.20 -15.08
N ARG A 173 -2.23 8.91 -16.09
CA ARG A 173 -1.54 9.96 -16.85
C ARG A 173 -2.53 10.93 -17.50
N ARG A 174 -3.63 10.44 -18.09
CA ARG A 174 -4.65 11.29 -18.71
C ARG A 174 -5.42 12.16 -17.72
N LEU A 175 -5.53 11.75 -16.45
CA LEU A 175 -6.17 12.54 -15.41
C LEU A 175 -5.27 13.67 -14.86
N LEU A 176 -3.98 13.63 -15.17
CA LEU A 176 -2.97 14.59 -14.71
C LEU A 176 -2.53 15.55 -15.83
N GLU A 177 -2.99 15.35 -17.07
CA GLU A 177 -2.80 16.21 -18.24
C GLU A 177 -3.92 17.26 -18.33
#